data_AF-A0A9W5ZYC0-F1
#
_entry.id   AF-A0A9W5ZYC0-F1
#
_cell.length_a   1.000
_cell.length_b   1.000
_cell.length_c   1.000
_cell.angle_alpha   90.00
_cell.angle_beta   90.00
_cell.angle_gamma   90.00
#
_symmetry.space_group_name_H-M   'P 1'
#
loop_
_entity.id
_entity.type
_entity.pdbx_description
1 polymer ?
#
loop_
_entity_poly.entity_id
_entity_poly.type
_entity_poly.pdbx_seq_one_letter_code
_entity_poly.pdbx_strand_id
1 'polypeptide(L)'
;MLEVSESQYKPVNHDTLLDDCIQGLINTTLLQPEDEIVSTYVRRFDHGYPTPSLERNGALNEILPYLQQKDILSRGRFGSWKYEVGNQDHSFMLGVEAVDHIVSGAVELTLAYPDFVNGRANTERRLSSMKTVTQ
;
A
#
# COMPACT_ATOMS: atom_id res chain seq x y z
N MET A 1 1.14 -19.50 -3.01
CA MET A 1 0.99 -18.44 -1.97
C MET A 1 -0.47 -18.04 -1.95
N LEU A 2 -1.04 -17.90 -0.75
CA LEU A 2 -2.45 -17.57 -0.56
C LEU A 2 -2.58 -16.30 0.27
N GLU A 3 -3.65 -15.56 0.08
CA GLU A 3 -4.00 -14.37 0.84
C GLU A 3 -5.44 -14.50 1.36
N VAL A 4 -5.63 -14.34 2.67
CA VAL A 4 -6.96 -14.37 3.30
C VAL A 4 -7.16 -13.07 4.07
N SER A 5 -8.21 -12.33 3.73
CA SER A 5 -8.55 -11.07 4.41
C SER A 5 -9.25 -11.31 5.75
N GLU A 6 -9.01 -10.42 6.70
CA GLU A 6 -9.62 -10.41 8.03
C GLU A 6 -10.12 -8.99 8.36
N SER A 7 -11.29 -8.88 8.97
CA SER A 7 -11.81 -7.64 9.58
C SER A 7 -12.87 -7.98 10.63
N GLN A 8 -13.36 -6.97 11.36
CA GLN A 8 -14.53 -7.14 12.24
C GLN A 8 -15.78 -7.69 11.51
N TYR A 9 -15.89 -7.50 10.19
CA TYR A 9 -17.01 -7.99 9.37
C TYR A 9 -16.73 -9.34 8.70
N LYS A 10 -15.47 -9.79 8.72
CA LYS A 10 -15.03 -11.07 8.17
C LYS A 10 -13.96 -11.65 9.10
N PRO A 11 -14.38 -12.21 10.25
CA PRO A 11 -13.46 -12.80 11.21
C PRO A 11 -12.75 -14.02 10.59
N VAL A 12 -11.55 -14.32 11.10
CA VAL A 12 -10.76 -15.49 10.70
C VAL A 12 -10.43 -16.30 11.95
N ASN A 13 -10.68 -17.62 11.89
CA ASN A 13 -10.18 -18.53 12.91
C ASN A 13 -8.72 -18.89 12.58
N HIS A 14 -7.78 -18.30 13.31
CA HIS A 14 -6.35 -18.50 13.06
C HIS A 14 -5.87 -19.92 13.37
N ASP A 15 -6.59 -20.65 14.23
CA ASP A 15 -6.23 -22.03 14.60
C ASP A 15 -6.51 -23.03 13.47
N THR A 16 -7.51 -22.76 12.61
CA THR A 16 -7.90 -23.64 11.49
C THR A 16 -7.52 -23.10 10.12
N LEU A 17 -7.04 -21.85 10.03
CA LEU A 17 -6.81 -21.14 8.77
C LEU A 17 -5.93 -21.91 7.77
N LEU A 18 -4.86 -22.54 8.24
CA LEU A 18 -3.94 -23.29 7.37
C LEU A 18 -4.64 -24.50 6.73
N ASP A 19 -5.36 -25.28 7.54
CA ASP A 19 -6.08 -26.47 7.09
C ASP A 19 -7.24 -26.07 6.16
N ASP A 20 -7.97 -25.01 6.51
CA ASP A 20 -9.04 -24.44 5.68
C ASP A 20 -8.49 -23.99 4.31
N CYS A 21 -7.29 -23.39 4.27
CA CYS A 21 -6.62 -23.01 3.04
C CYS A 21 -6.21 -24.21 2.19
N ILE A 22 -5.62 -25.25 2.79
CA ILE A 22 -5.21 -26.47 2.09
C ILE A 22 -6.44 -27.19 1.53
N GLN A 23 -7.51 -27.32 2.31
CA GLN A 23 -8.77 -27.88 1.83
C GLN A 23 -9.35 -27.02 0.70
N GLY A 24 -9.24 -25.70 0.81
CA GLY A 24 -9.59 -24.76 -0.26
C GLY A 24 -8.83 -25.02 -1.56
N LEU A 25 -7.50 -25.24 -1.49
CA LEU A 25 -6.67 -25.57 -2.66
C LEU A 25 -7.17 -26.85 -3.36
N ILE A 26 -7.50 -27.89 -2.60
CA ILE A 26 -8.06 -29.14 -3.14
C ILE A 26 -9.43 -28.89 -3.79
N ASN A 27 -10.31 -28.16 -3.09
CA ASN A 27 -11.65 -27.84 -3.59
C ASN A 27 -11.59 -27.05 -4.91
N THR A 28 -10.56 -26.23 -5.10
CA THR A 28 -10.33 -25.46 -6.35
C THR A 28 -9.39 -26.15 -7.32
N THR A 29 -9.03 -27.42 -7.12
CA THR A 29 -8.14 -28.22 -8.00
C THR A 29 -6.72 -27.65 -8.17
N LEU A 30 -6.29 -26.76 -7.26
CA LEU A 30 -4.93 -26.24 -7.22
C LEU A 30 -3.95 -27.22 -6.56
N LEU A 31 -4.47 -28.16 -5.77
CA LEU A 31 -3.78 -29.36 -5.28
C LEU A 31 -4.66 -30.58 -5.53
N GLN A 32 -4.04 -31.73 -5.78
CA GLN A 32 -4.68 -33.03 -5.67
C GLN A 32 -4.62 -33.54 -4.22
N PRO A 33 -5.55 -34.41 -3.78
CA PRO A 33 -5.52 -34.99 -2.44
C PRO A 33 -4.22 -35.73 -2.09
N GLU A 34 -3.54 -36.29 -3.09
CA GLU A 34 -2.28 -37.03 -2.97
C GLU A 34 -1.02 -36.16 -3.06
N ASP A 35 -1.14 -34.86 -3.31
CA ASP A 35 0.02 -33.99 -3.41
C ASP A 35 0.76 -33.86 -2.06
N GLU A 36 2.09 -33.95 -2.11
CA GLU A 36 2.94 -33.91 -0.92
C GLU A 36 3.29 -32.46 -0.52
N ILE A 37 2.67 -31.96 0.55
CA ILE A 37 2.99 -30.64 1.12
C ILE A 37 4.28 -30.73 1.93
N VAL A 38 5.38 -30.23 1.37
CA VAL A 38 6.72 -30.28 2.00
C VAL A 38 7.07 -29.04 2.83
N SER A 39 6.26 -27.96 2.76
CA SER A 39 6.46 -26.75 3.53
C SER A 39 5.16 -25.97 3.67
N THR A 40 4.97 -25.35 4.84
CA THR A 40 3.87 -24.43 5.11
C THR A 40 4.39 -23.13 5.73
N TYR A 41 3.64 -22.05 5.56
CA TYR A 41 3.96 -20.76 6.14
C TYR A 41 2.67 -19.97 6.36
N VAL A 42 2.53 -19.41 7.57
CA VAL A 42 1.43 -18.54 7.95
C VAL A 42 2.00 -17.31 8.62
N ARG A 43 1.61 -16.13 8.14
CA ARG A 43 1.91 -14.87 8.80
C ARG A 43 0.72 -13.94 8.71
N ARG A 44 0.35 -13.38 9.86
CA ARG A 44 -0.66 -12.33 9.96
C ARG A 44 0.02 -10.97 9.82
N PHE A 45 -0.57 -10.12 8.98
CA PHE A 45 -0.27 -8.69 8.92
C PHE A 45 -1.50 -7.94 9.40
N ASP A 46 -1.37 -7.23 10.52
CA ASP A 46 -2.49 -6.52 11.12
C ASP A 46 -3.05 -5.45 10.17
N HIS A 47 -2.16 -4.67 9.56
CA HIS A 47 -2.48 -3.69 8.53
C HIS A 47 -2.13 -4.26 7.15
N GLY A 48 -3.11 -4.87 6.47
CA GLY A 48 -2.96 -5.44 5.12
C GLY A 48 -3.38 -4.50 4.00
N TYR A 49 -4.60 -3.96 4.07
CA TYR A 49 -5.18 -3.11 3.03
C TYR A 49 -5.78 -1.82 3.62
N PRO A 50 -5.39 -0.63 3.14
CA PRO A 50 -6.08 0.61 3.46
C PRO A 50 -7.41 0.66 2.70
N THR A 51 -8.52 0.34 3.37
CA THR A 51 -9.83 0.23 2.70
C THR A 51 -10.29 1.58 2.14
N PRO A 52 -10.67 1.67 0.85
CA PRO A 52 -11.25 2.88 0.25
C PRO A 52 -12.72 3.04 0.63
N SER A 53 -13.01 3.26 1.92
CA SER A 53 -14.38 3.48 2.40
C SER A 53 -14.93 4.83 1.91
N LEU A 54 -16.26 5.00 1.99
CA LEU A 54 -16.93 6.24 1.57
C LEU A 54 -16.43 7.45 2.39
N GLU A 55 -16.08 7.23 3.65
CA GLU A 55 -15.67 8.24 4.62
C GLU A 55 -14.17 8.59 4.50
N ARG A 56 -13.38 7.74 3.82
CA ARG A 56 -11.91 7.85 3.76
C ARG A 56 -11.44 9.26 3.42
N ASN A 57 -11.95 9.82 2.33
CA ASN A 57 -11.49 11.13 1.87
C ASN A 57 -11.88 12.25 2.85
N GLY A 58 -13.03 12.14 3.51
CA GLY A 58 -13.43 13.08 4.57
C GLY A 58 -12.40 13.11 5.69
N ALA A 59 -12.03 11.94 6.23
CA ALA A 59 -11.04 11.83 7.28
C ALA A 59 -9.64 12.31 6.84
N LEU A 60 -9.18 11.91 5.64
CA LEU A 60 -7.86 12.29 5.14
C LEU A 60 -7.71 13.79 4.88
N ASN A 61 -8.79 14.47 4.49
CA ASN A 61 -8.81 15.93 4.31
C ASN A 61 -8.67 16.71 5.62
N GLU A 62 -8.88 16.06 6.77
CA GLU A 62 -8.62 16.65 8.08
C GLU A 62 -7.24 16.23 8.61
N ILE A 63 -6.92 14.95 8.52
CA ILE A 63 -5.70 14.35 9.09
C ILE A 63 -4.43 14.87 8.40
N LEU A 64 -4.36 14.79 7.07
CA LEU A 64 -3.13 15.12 6.34
C LEU A 64 -2.76 16.61 6.46
N PRO A 65 -3.70 17.57 6.30
CA PRO A 65 -3.39 18.98 6.51
C PRO A 65 -3.01 19.31 7.95
N TYR A 66 -3.67 18.69 8.94
CA TYR A 66 -3.32 18.88 10.35
C TYR A 66 -1.88 18.47 10.65
N LEU A 67 -1.43 17.33 10.11
CA LEU A 67 -0.05 16.86 10.25
C LEU A 67 0.93 17.77 9.48
N GLN A 68 0.57 18.19 8.27
CA GLN A 68 1.41 19.06 7.45
C GLN A 68 1.64 20.43 8.10
N GLN A 69 0.65 21.00 8.81
CA GLN A 69 0.83 22.23 9.61
C GLN A 69 1.86 22.10 10.74
N LYS A 70 2.30 20.87 11.04
CA LYS A 70 3.32 20.54 12.05
C LYS A 70 4.61 20.02 11.40
N ASP A 71 4.79 20.28 10.11
CA ASP A 71 5.92 19.80 9.32
C ASP A 71 6.03 18.26 9.26
N ILE A 72 4.90 17.55 9.37
CA ILE A 72 4.83 16.08 9.27
C ILE A 72 4.16 15.70 7.94
N LEU A 73 4.94 15.16 7.01
CA LEU A 73 4.43 14.58 5.75
C LEU A 73 4.18 13.07 5.93
N SER A 74 2.96 12.70 6.32
CA SER A 74 2.56 11.29 6.40
C SER A 74 2.28 10.70 5.01
N ARG A 75 3.08 9.71 4.58
CA ARG A 75 3.08 9.16 3.20
C ARG A 75 3.23 7.64 3.17
N GLY A 76 2.85 7.03 2.05
CA GLY A 76 2.95 5.59 1.80
C GLY A 76 1.63 4.84 2.06
N ARG A 77 1.64 3.51 1.85
CA ARG A 77 0.43 2.66 1.87
C ARG A 77 -0.51 2.92 3.04
N PHE A 78 0.03 3.01 4.27
CA PHE A 78 -0.75 3.34 5.47
C PHE A 78 -0.49 4.75 6.01
N GLY A 79 0.49 5.47 5.47
CA GLY A 79 0.75 6.85 5.87
C GLY A 79 -0.24 7.82 5.22
N SER A 80 -0.53 7.65 3.93
CA SER A 80 -1.55 8.43 3.21
C SER A 80 -2.88 7.69 3.01
N TRP A 81 -2.93 6.37 3.27
CA TRP A 81 -4.14 5.54 3.24
C TRP A 81 -4.89 5.52 1.88
N LYS A 82 -4.22 5.89 0.78
CA LYS A 82 -4.81 5.86 -0.57
C LYS A 82 -4.36 4.59 -1.29
N TYR A 83 -5.25 3.59 -1.33
CA TYR A 83 -4.99 2.30 -1.96
C TYR A 83 -4.58 2.43 -3.44
N GLU A 84 -5.23 3.33 -4.16
CA GLU A 84 -5.00 3.61 -5.59
C GLU A 84 -3.58 4.10 -5.92
N VAL A 85 -2.81 4.49 -4.91
CA VAL A 85 -1.37 4.84 -4.99
C VAL A 85 -0.60 4.16 -3.85
N GLY A 86 -0.98 2.91 -3.53
CA GLY A 86 -0.46 2.13 -2.41
C GLY A 86 0.45 0.96 -2.79
N ASN A 87 0.82 0.83 -4.07
CA ASN A 87 1.79 -0.18 -4.53
C ASN A 87 3.23 0.25 -4.19
N GLN A 88 4.21 -0.61 -4.51
CA GLN A 88 5.63 -0.39 -4.21
C GLN A 88 6.20 0.85 -4.89
N ASP A 89 5.96 0.98 -6.20
CA ASP A 89 6.37 2.12 -7.03
C ASP A 89 5.73 3.43 -6.55
N HIS A 90 4.42 3.43 -6.28
CA HIS A 90 3.74 4.60 -5.73
C HIS A 90 4.26 4.97 -4.35
N SER A 91 4.43 4.01 -3.45
CA SER A 91 4.94 4.28 -2.09
C SER A 91 6.37 4.82 -2.12
N PHE A 92 7.19 4.32 -3.04
CA PHE A 92 8.52 4.86 -3.30
C PHE A 92 8.45 6.31 -3.79
N MET A 93 7.61 6.58 -4.80
CA MET A 93 7.46 7.92 -5.35
C MET A 93 6.79 8.90 -4.40
N LEU A 94 5.91 8.46 -3.51
CA LEU A 94 5.36 9.28 -2.42
C LEU A 94 6.45 9.78 -1.48
N GLY A 95 7.48 8.96 -1.22
CA GLY A 95 8.65 9.40 -0.45
C GLY A 95 9.53 10.38 -1.22
N VAL A 96 9.81 10.08 -2.49
CA VAL A 96 10.60 10.94 -3.38
C VAL A 96 9.94 12.33 -3.51
N GLU A 97 8.68 12.36 -3.92
CA GLU A 97 7.94 13.61 -4.15
C GLU A 97 7.74 14.42 -2.87
N ALA A 98 7.58 13.78 -1.71
CA ALA A 98 7.54 14.47 -0.42
C ALA A 98 8.87 15.20 -0.12
N VAL A 99 10.02 14.57 -0.39
CA VAL A 99 11.33 15.22 -0.25
C VAL A 99 11.48 16.37 -1.25
N ASP A 100 11.07 16.17 -2.50
CA ASP A 100 11.12 17.24 -3.50
C ASP A 100 10.19 18.41 -3.19
N HIS A 101 9.03 18.14 -2.58
CA HIS A 101 8.13 19.16 -2.05
C HIS A 101 8.84 20.00 -0.99
N ILE A 102 9.50 19.36 -0.03
CA ILE A 102 10.27 20.04 1.03
C ILE A 102 11.41 20.89 0.44
N VAL A 103 12.20 20.32 -0.47
CA VAL A 103 13.46 20.94 -0.94
C VAL A 103 13.24 21.97 -2.04
N SER A 104 12.29 21.73 -2.94
CA SER A 104 12.12 22.52 -4.18
C SER A 104 10.71 23.09 -4.38
N GLY A 105 9.77 22.82 -3.47
CA GLY A 105 8.37 23.20 -3.64
C GLY A 105 7.65 22.43 -4.75
N ALA A 106 8.18 21.26 -5.16
CA ALA A 106 7.55 20.43 -6.17
C ALA A 106 6.16 19.95 -5.73
N VAL A 107 5.30 19.65 -6.71
CA VAL A 107 3.96 19.10 -6.47
C VAL A 107 4.07 17.60 -6.17
N GLU A 108 3.36 17.14 -5.15
CA GLU A 108 3.23 15.71 -4.82
C GLU A 108 2.14 15.05 -5.68
N LEU A 109 2.48 14.82 -6.95
CA LEU A 109 1.56 14.31 -7.97
C LEU A 109 0.95 12.95 -7.60
N THR A 110 1.76 12.01 -7.09
CA THR A 110 1.31 10.68 -6.70
C THR A 110 0.30 10.76 -5.55
N LEU A 111 0.48 11.69 -4.62
CA LEU A 111 -0.47 11.87 -3.51
C LEU A 111 -1.78 12.51 -3.99
N ALA A 112 -1.67 13.62 -4.73
CA ALA A 112 -2.80 14.49 -5.03
C ALA A 112 -3.60 14.05 -6.25
N TYR A 113 -2.96 13.44 -7.26
CA TYR A 113 -3.57 13.14 -8.56
C TYR A 113 -3.32 11.68 -9.00
N PRO A 114 -3.93 10.67 -8.33
CA PRO A 114 -3.79 9.26 -8.70
C PRO A 114 -4.04 8.97 -10.18
N ASP A 115 -5.13 9.51 -10.75
CA ASP A 115 -5.48 9.28 -12.16
C ASP A 115 -4.43 9.83 -13.12
N PHE A 116 -3.80 10.96 -12.76
CA PHE A 116 -2.75 11.56 -13.58
C PHE A 116 -1.50 10.68 -13.63
N VAL A 117 -1.02 10.22 -12.48
CA VAL A 117 0.20 9.40 -12.42
C VAL A 117 -0.02 8.00 -12.97
N ASN A 118 -1.23 7.44 -12.80
CA ASN A 118 -1.61 6.11 -13.31
C ASN A 118 -1.92 6.11 -14.80
N GLY A 119 -2.35 7.25 -15.36
CA GLY A 119 -2.69 7.39 -16.78
C GLY A 119 -1.50 7.62 -17.70
N ARG A 120 -0.26 7.64 -17.18
CA ARG A 120 0.94 7.99 -17.94
C ARG A 120 2.19 7.28 -17.43
N ALA A 121 3.23 7.24 -18.27
CA ALA A 121 4.58 6.98 -17.80
C ALA A 121 5.22 8.30 -17.31
N ASN A 122 5.67 8.32 -16.05
CA ASN A 122 6.34 9.48 -15.44
C ASN A 122 7.86 9.38 -15.71
N THR A 123 8.36 10.17 -16.67
CA THR A 123 9.73 9.99 -17.22
C THR A 123 10.66 11.18 -16.96
N GLU A 124 10.14 12.26 -16.39
CA GLU A 124 10.83 13.53 -16.19
C GLU A 124 11.90 13.45 -15.11
N ARG A 125 11.57 12.89 -13.93
CA ARG A 125 12.52 12.74 -12.81
C ARG A 125 13.45 11.57 -13.10
N ARG A 126 14.76 11.79 -12.96
CA ARG A 126 15.81 10.77 -13.13
C ARG A 126 16.71 10.73 -11.90
N LEU A 127 17.30 9.57 -11.61
CA LEU A 127 18.26 9.43 -10.51
C LEU A 127 19.50 10.32 -10.72
N SER A 128 19.96 10.47 -11.96
CA SER A 128 21.15 11.25 -12.31
C SER A 128 20.92 12.77 -12.32
N SER A 129 19.68 13.25 -12.24
CA SER A 129 19.37 14.68 -12.33
C SER A 129 19.36 15.42 -10.98
N MET A 130 19.72 14.76 -9.88
CA MET A 130 19.86 15.45 -8.59
C MET A 130 21.03 16.43 -8.65
N LYS A 131 20.71 17.73 -8.70
CA LYS A 131 21.69 18.78 -8.44
C LYS A 131 22.02 18.73 -6.95
N THR A 132 23.30 18.58 -6.63
CA THR A 132 23.79 18.68 -5.26
C THR A 132 23.32 20.02 -4.68
N VAL A 133 22.50 19.98 -3.64
CA VAL A 133 22.20 21.18 -2.85
C VAL A 133 23.51 21.56 -2.17
N THR A 134 24.20 22.55 -2.71
CA THR A 134 25.33 23.18 -2.04
C THR A 134 24.73 24.08 -0.97
N GLN A 135 25.03 23.78 0.30
CA GLN A 135 24.76 24.69 1.41
C GLN A 135 25.61 25.96 1.29
#